data_AF-A0A6L3NHB0-F1
#
_entry.id   AF-A0A6L3NHB0-F1
#
_cell.length_a   1.000
_cell.length_b   1.000
_cell.length_c   1.000
_cell.angle_alpha   90.00
_cell.angle_beta   90.00
_cell.angle_gamma   90.00
#
_symmetry.space_group_name_H-M   'P 1'
#
loop_
_entity.id
_entity.type
_entity.pdbx_description
1 polymer ?
#
loop_
_entity_poly.entity_id
_entity_poly.type
_entity_poly.pdbx_seq_one_letter_code
_entity_poly.pdbx_strand_id
1 'polypeptide(L)'
;MPLSSNQLPRWTLWAPLAAWLVLALSRVVPAEGLVIAVFAAALAGAVFAAVHHAEVVAHRVGEPFGTLVLAVAVTVIEVALIVSVMLGAGPEKSGLARDTVFAAVMIICNGIVGLCLLVGAWKHGEQDFQGRGASKALAVLASLSVLSLVMPNYLNAAPGPFFSKSQLAFAGVSSLVLYGAFVFVQTVRHRDYFLTEHDSANESVHAAPPSGRTALISLVLLFASLVAVVLLAKLLSPAVEHAVMQLGAPEAAVGIVIAALVLLPEGLAAVTAARANRLQTSMNLALGSALASIGLTIPTVAAVFIWVGQPLTLGIGAMETVLMSLTLLVSTLTLSQGRTTVLHGVVHLSLFAAYLFLSITH
;
A
#
# COMPACT_ATOMS: atom_id res chain seq x y z
N MET A 1 -9.06 25.96 -0.93
CA MET A 1 -9.14 26.80 0.29
C MET A 1 -7.94 26.47 1.15
N PRO A 2 -7.08 27.44 1.51
CA PRO A 2 -5.97 27.16 2.42
C PRO A 2 -6.54 27.04 3.83
N LEU A 3 -6.37 25.89 4.47
CA LEU A 3 -6.79 25.68 5.86
C LEU A 3 -5.84 26.45 6.78
N SER A 4 -6.23 27.67 7.15
CA SER A 4 -5.58 28.49 8.18
C SER A 4 -5.98 28.07 9.61
N SER A 5 -6.38 26.82 9.84
CA SER A 5 -6.68 26.34 11.18
C SER A 5 -5.77 25.17 11.55
N ASN A 6 -5.00 25.34 12.62
CA ASN A 6 -4.31 24.27 13.37
C ASN A 6 -5.29 23.24 14.00
N GLN A 7 -6.55 23.22 13.53
CA GLN A 7 -7.64 22.41 14.02
C GLN A 7 -7.84 21.22 13.09
N LEU A 8 -7.78 20.03 13.67
CA LEU A 8 -8.09 18.78 12.97
C LEU A 8 -9.55 18.80 12.52
N PRO A 9 -9.86 18.35 11.28
CA PRO A 9 -11.23 18.20 10.83
C PRO A 9 -12.03 17.33 11.81
N ARG A 10 -13.25 17.73 12.19
CA ARG A 10 -14.01 17.03 13.22
C ARG A 10 -14.22 15.55 12.89
N TRP A 11 -14.43 15.19 11.63
CA TRP A 11 -14.63 13.79 11.23
C TRP A 11 -13.43 12.89 11.56
N THR A 12 -12.19 13.41 11.56
CA THR A 12 -10.98 12.62 11.85
C THR A 12 -10.81 12.33 13.34
N LEU A 13 -11.47 13.11 14.20
CA LEU A 13 -11.53 12.90 15.64
C LEU A 13 -12.63 11.87 16.01
N TRP A 14 -13.76 11.90 15.31
CA TRP A 14 -14.92 11.07 15.64
C TRP A 14 -14.88 9.70 14.95
N ALA A 15 -14.28 9.58 13.75
CA ALA A 15 -14.20 8.31 13.03
C ALA A 15 -13.50 7.18 13.82
N PRO A 16 -12.34 7.43 14.49
CA PRO A 16 -11.71 6.40 15.33
C PRO A 16 -12.61 6.01 16.51
N LEU A 17 -13.27 6.99 17.15
CA LEU A 17 -14.19 6.73 18.26
C LEU A 17 -15.42 5.93 17.83
N ALA A 18 -15.98 6.25 16.66
CA ALA A 18 -17.08 5.52 16.07
C ALA A 18 -16.67 4.08 15.74
N ALA A 19 -15.45 3.87 15.21
CA ALA A 19 -14.92 2.53 14.97
C ALA A 19 -14.79 1.71 16.25
N TRP A 20 -14.29 2.30 17.33
CA TRP A 20 -14.24 1.67 18.66
C TRP A 20 -15.63 1.39 19.24
N LEU A 21 -16.60 2.28 19.03
CA LEU A 21 -17.99 2.08 19.45
C LEU A 21 -18.63 0.90 18.69
N VAL A 22 -18.45 0.87 17.37
CA VAL A 22 -18.93 -0.23 16.51
C VAL A 22 -18.30 -1.55 16.93
N LEU A 23 -17.00 -1.56 17.25
CA LEU A 23 -16.31 -2.73 17.79
C LEU A 23 -16.88 -3.18 19.15
N ALA A 24 -17.27 -2.24 20.01
CA ALA A 24 -17.90 -2.60 21.29
C ALA A 24 -19.29 -3.20 21.06
N LEU A 25 -20.07 -2.63 20.14
CA LEU A 25 -21.40 -3.10 19.76
C LEU A 25 -21.37 -4.48 19.09
N SER A 26 -20.30 -4.80 18.36
CA SER A 26 -20.15 -6.11 17.68
C SER A 26 -20.07 -7.30 18.65
N ARG A 27 -19.85 -7.05 19.95
CA ARG A 27 -19.89 -8.10 20.97
C ARG A 27 -21.31 -8.53 21.34
N VAL A 28 -22.30 -7.70 21.03
CA VAL A 28 -23.70 -7.88 21.42
C VAL A 28 -24.59 -8.05 20.19
N VAL A 29 -24.24 -7.41 19.09
CA VAL A 29 -24.99 -7.45 17.82
C VAL A 29 -24.23 -8.34 16.82
N PRO A 30 -24.85 -9.41 16.29
CA PRO A 30 -24.22 -10.23 15.26
C PRO A 30 -24.04 -9.44 13.97
N ALA A 31 -22.94 -9.73 13.25
CA ALA A 31 -22.60 -9.07 12.00
C ALA A 31 -23.45 -9.63 10.84
N GLU A 32 -24.70 -9.17 10.71
CA GLU A 32 -25.63 -9.61 9.67
C GLU A 32 -26.21 -8.43 8.87
N GLY A 33 -26.39 -8.61 7.56
CA GLY A 33 -27.07 -7.65 6.69
C GLY A 33 -26.51 -6.22 6.78
N LEU A 34 -27.38 -5.27 7.14
CA LEU A 34 -27.03 -3.85 7.29
C LEU A 34 -25.94 -3.60 8.36
N VAL A 35 -25.79 -4.47 9.36
CA VAL A 35 -24.76 -4.33 10.40
C VAL A 35 -23.36 -4.51 9.81
N ILE A 36 -23.20 -5.43 8.85
CA ILE A 36 -21.93 -5.61 8.12
C ILE A 36 -21.56 -4.33 7.36
N ALA A 37 -22.53 -3.69 6.71
CA ALA A 37 -22.30 -2.43 6.00
C ALA A 37 -21.85 -1.30 6.95
N VAL A 38 -22.42 -1.23 8.16
CA VAL A 38 -21.99 -0.29 9.21
C VAL A 38 -20.56 -0.59 9.65
N PHE A 39 -20.20 -1.87 9.83
CA PHE A 39 -18.84 -2.25 10.22
C PHE A 39 -17.84 -1.90 9.12
N ALA A 40 -18.18 -2.17 7.86
CA ALA A 40 -17.36 -1.82 6.71
C ALA A 40 -17.17 -0.30 6.57
N ALA A 41 -18.24 0.49 6.79
CA ALA A 41 -18.17 1.94 6.80
C ALA A 41 -17.30 2.47 7.95
N ALA A 42 -17.40 1.87 9.14
CA ALA A 42 -16.57 2.22 10.29
C ALA A 42 -15.09 1.88 10.06
N LEU A 43 -14.81 0.72 9.45
CA LEU A 43 -13.46 0.32 9.03
C LEU A 43 -12.89 1.33 8.03
N ALA A 44 -13.63 1.65 6.96
CA ALA A 44 -13.20 2.63 5.97
C ALA A 44 -12.94 4.00 6.62
N GLY A 45 -13.86 4.50 7.45
CA GLY A 45 -13.68 5.75 8.18
C GLY A 45 -12.43 5.76 9.06
N ALA A 46 -12.13 4.65 9.75
CA ALA A 46 -10.92 4.51 10.56
C ALA A 46 -9.65 4.48 9.72
N VAL A 47 -9.65 3.82 8.55
CA VAL A 47 -8.52 3.82 7.59
C VAL A 47 -8.25 5.25 7.10
N PHE A 48 -9.27 5.96 6.61
CA PHE A 48 -9.12 7.36 6.16
C PHE A 48 -8.67 8.29 7.29
N ALA A 49 -9.18 8.11 8.51
CA ALA A 49 -8.73 8.88 9.66
C ALA A 49 -7.28 8.57 10.05
N ALA A 50 -6.86 7.29 10.00
CA ALA A 50 -5.48 6.89 10.25
C ALA A 50 -4.52 7.55 9.27
N VAL A 51 -4.81 7.47 7.97
CA VAL A 51 -3.99 8.10 6.93
C VAL A 51 -3.89 9.61 7.14
N HIS A 52 -5.01 10.28 7.41
CA HIS A 52 -4.98 11.71 7.69
C HIS A 52 -4.12 12.07 8.91
N HIS A 53 -4.22 11.31 10.01
CA HIS A 53 -3.39 11.54 11.18
C HIS A 53 -1.91 11.25 10.88
N ALA A 54 -1.61 10.25 10.05
CA ALA A 54 -0.26 9.99 9.56
C ALA A 54 0.27 11.17 8.72
N GLU A 55 -0.56 11.77 7.85
CA GLU A 55 -0.20 12.99 7.09
C GLU A 55 0.11 14.17 8.00
N VAL A 56 -0.66 14.38 9.07
CA VAL A 56 -0.41 15.46 10.04
C VAL A 56 0.93 15.25 10.75
N VAL A 57 1.23 14.02 11.15
CA VAL A 57 2.53 13.67 11.75
C VAL A 57 3.66 13.84 10.72
N ALA A 58 3.46 13.38 9.48
CA ALA A 58 4.41 13.52 8.39
C ALA A 58 4.73 14.99 8.09
N HIS A 59 3.72 15.85 8.03
CA HIS A 59 3.88 17.28 7.79
C HIS A 59 4.62 17.99 8.94
N ARG A 60 4.50 17.48 10.18
CA ARG A 60 5.30 17.97 11.31
C ARG A 60 6.77 17.58 11.19
N VAL A 61 7.03 16.35 10.72
CA VAL A 61 8.37 15.77 10.56
C VAL A 61 9.13 16.45 9.42
N GLY A 62 8.44 16.82 8.34
CA GLY A 62 9.02 17.50 7.18
C GLY A 62 9.71 16.54 6.19
N GLU A 63 10.01 17.02 4.99
CA GLU A 63 10.64 16.19 3.96
C GLU A 63 12.15 16.01 4.18
N PRO A 64 12.71 14.83 3.84
CA PRO A 64 12.09 13.69 3.17
C PRO A 64 11.48 12.64 4.11
N PHE A 65 11.56 12.82 5.43
CA PHE A 65 11.11 11.82 6.39
C PHE A 65 9.58 11.74 6.53
N GLY A 66 8.86 12.81 6.23
CA GLY A 66 7.40 12.85 6.27
C GLY A 66 6.76 11.84 5.33
N THR A 67 7.23 11.75 4.09
CA THR A 67 6.71 10.76 3.11
C THR A 67 6.98 9.32 3.57
N LEU A 68 8.11 9.07 4.25
CA LEU A 68 8.40 7.78 4.85
C LEU A 68 7.44 7.45 6.01
N VAL A 69 7.14 8.41 6.88
CA VAL A 69 6.19 8.23 8.00
C VAL A 69 4.81 7.83 7.47
N LEU A 70 4.35 8.48 6.40
CA LEU A 70 3.08 8.15 5.77
C LEU A 70 3.09 6.73 5.19
N ALA A 71 4.09 6.39 4.39
CA ALA A 71 4.23 5.07 3.78
C ALA A 71 4.28 3.96 4.84
N VAL A 72 5.09 4.15 5.89
CA VAL A 72 5.18 3.21 7.00
C VAL A 72 3.83 3.07 7.71
N ALA A 73 3.12 4.16 8.00
CA ALA A 73 1.83 4.08 8.66
C ALA A 73 0.79 3.29 7.85
N VAL A 74 0.72 3.51 6.54
CA VAL A 74 -0.15 2.74 5.62
C VAL A 74 0.25 1.28 5.59
N THR A 75 1.55 0.98 5.47
CA THR A 75 2.01 -0.42 5.49
C THR A 75 1.80 -1.10 6.83
N VAL A 76 1.88 -0.39 7.96
CA VAL A 76 1.51 -0.97 9.27
C VAL A 76 0.05 -1.39 9.27
N ILE A 77 -0.86 -0.62 8.66
CA ILE A 77 -2.26 -1.03 8.47
C ILE A 77 -2.30 -2.33 7.66
N GLU A 78 -1.68 -2.34 6.48
CA GLU A 78 -1.66 -3.49 5.57
C GLU A 78 -1.16 -4.76 6.26
N VAL A 79 0.03 -4.70 6.87
CA VAL A 79 0.68 -5.83 7.54
C VAL A 79 -0.13 -6.33 8.72
N ALA A 80 -0.66 -5.43 9.54
CA ALA A 80 -1.42 -5.83 10.71
C ALA A 80 -2.75 -6.48 10.29
N LEU A 81 -3.37 -6.04 9.19
CA LEU A 81 -4.53 -6.70 8.59
C LEU A 81 -4.20 -8.11 8.10
N ILE A 82 -3.15 -8.25 7.29
CA ILE A 82 -2.68 -9.54 6.76
C ILE A 82 -2.41 -10.52 7.92
N VAL A 83 -1.59 -10.12 8.89
CA VAL A 83 -1.22 -10.96 10.04
C VAL A 83 -2.43 -11.32 10.90
N SER A 84 -3.34 -10.38 11.16
CA SER A 84 -4.54 -10.62 11.96
C SER A 84 -5.48 -11.65 11.33
N VAL A 85 -5.69 -11.55 10.00
CA VAL A 85 -6.52 -12.51 9.26
C VAL A 85 -5.84 -13.87 9.18
N MET A 86 -4.53 -13.90 8.89
CA MET A 86 -3.79 -15.16 8.77
C MET A 86 -3.65 -15.92 10.09
N LEU A 87 -3.40 -15.23 11.22
CA LEU A 87 -3.33 -15.88 12.54
C LEU A 87 -4.70 -16.31 13.07
N GLY A 88 -5.77 -15.64 12.63
CA GLY A 88 -7.15 -15.98 13.01
C GLY A 88 -7.78 -17.08 12.17
N ALA A 89 -7.16 -17.45 11.05
CA ALA A 89 -7.72 -18.38 10.08
C ALA A 89 -6.91 -19.67 9.97
N GLY A 90 -7.53 -20.70 9.39
CA GLY A 90 -6.89 -21.99 9.14
C GLY A 90 -5.78 -21.93 8.09
N PRO A 91 -5.09 -23.06 7.85
CA PRO A 91 -3.97 -23.16 6.90
C PRO A 91 -4.33 -22.77 5.46
N GLU A 92 -5.61 -22.75 5.10
CA GLU A 92 -6.13 -22.30 3.80
C GLU A 92 -5.74 -20.84 3.47
N LYS A 93 -5.50 -19.99 4.49
CA LYS A 93 -5.08 -18.59 4.29
C LYS A 93 -3.57 -18.38 4.26
N SER A 94 -2.76 -19.43 4.13
CA SER A 94 -1.30 -19.32 4.06
C SER A 94 -0.80 -18.52 2.85
N GLY A 95 -1.64 -18.35 1.81
CA GLY A 95 -1.37 -17.54 0.62
C GLY A 95 -1.85 -16.08 0.70
N LEU A 96 -2.57 -15.68 1.74
CA LEU A 96 -3.20 -14.34 1.78
C LEU A 96 -2.16 -13.20 1.72
N ALA A 97 -1.02 -13.34 2.41
CA ALA A 97 0.06 -12.36 2.36
C ALA A 97 0.61 -12.21 0.94
N ARG A 98 0.83 -13.33 0.24
CA ARG A 98 1.27 -13.34 -1.16
C ARG A 98 0.27 -12.62 -2.04
N ASP A 99 -1.00 -12.98 -1.95
CA ASP A 99 -2.05 -12.45 -2.82
C ASP A 99 -2.26 -10.96 -2.60
N THR A 100 -2.19 -10.51 -1.34
CA THR A 100 -2.30 -9.09 -0.98
C THR A 100 -1.10 -8.28 -1.46
N VAL A 101 0.14 -8.76 -1.25
CA VAL A 101 1.35 -8.05 -1.70
C VAL A 101 1.42 -8.02 -3.23
N PHE A 102 1.09 -9.12 -3.91
CA PHE A 102 0.99 -9.17 -5.36
C PHE A 102 -0.05 -8.15 -5.86
N ALA A 103 -1.25 -8.14 -5.27
CA ALA A 103 -2.29 -7.18 -5.60
C ALA A 103 -1.86 -5.74 -5.37
N ALA A 104 -1.15 -5.44 -4.27
CA ALA A 104 -0.64 -4.10 -3.98
C ALA A 104 0.28 -3.61 -5.09
N VAL A 105 1.23 -4.44 -5.56
CA VAL A 105 2.10 -4.07 -6.68
C VAL A 105 1.31 -3.82 -7.96
N MET A 106 0.32 -4.67 -8.27
CA MET A 106 -0.50 -4.52 -9.47
C MET A 106 -1.38 -3.26 -9.41
N ILE A 107 -2.02 -3.00 -8.26
CA ILE A 107 -2.86 -1.82 -8.02
C ILE A 107 -2.01 -0.55 -8.10
N ILE A 108 -0.83 -0.52 -7.50
CA ILE A 108 0.00 0.68 -7.48
C ILE A 108 0.60 0.95 -8.86
N CYS A 109 1.31 -0.02 -9.43
CA CYS A 109 2.07 0.17 -10.66
C CYS A 109 1.16 0.36 -11.89
N ASN A 110 0.01 -0.30 -11.95
CA ASN A 110 -0.87 -0.22 -13.11
C ASN A 110 -2.09 0.67 -12.85
N GLY A 111 -2.74 0.51 -11.69
CA GLY A 111 -3.95 1.26 -11.34
C GLY A 111 -3.64 2.71 -10.95
N ILE A 112 -2.94 2.92 -9.84
CA ILE A 112 -2.67 4.24 -9.27
C ILE A 112 -1.76 5.04 -10.20
N VAL A 113 -0.61 4.50 -10.60
CA VAL A 113 0.29 5.17 -11.54
C VAL A 113 -0.43 5.44 -12.86
N GLY A 114 -1.14 4.47 -13.44
CA GLY A 114 -1.92 4.66 -14.67
C GLY A 114 -2.94 5.81 -14.57
N LEU A 115 -3.69 5.89 -13.48
CA LEU A 115 -4.62 7.00 -13.21
C LEU A 115 -3.89 8.33 -13.05
N CYS A 116 -2.76 8.37 -12.35
CA CYS A 116 -1.97 9.58 -12.16
C CYS A 116 -1.46 10.11 -13.51
N LEU A 117 -0.90 9.23 -14.35
CA LEU A 117 -0.41 9.60 -15.68
C LEU A 117 -1.55 10.06 -16.60
N LEU A 118 -2.69 9.35 -16.60
CA LEU A 118 -3.83 9.71 -17.43
C LEU A 118 -4.44 11.06 -17.03
N VAL A 119 -4.76 11.24 -15.74
CA VAL A 119 -5.37 12.48 -15.23
C VAL A 119 -4.44 13.67 -15.35
N GLY A 120 -3.15 13.45 -15.06
CA GLY A 120 -2.11 14.45 -15.20
C GLY A 120 -1.92 14.91 -16.65
N ALA A 121 -1.76 13.96 -17.56
CA ALA A 121 -1.57 14.24 -18.98
C ALA A 121 -2.82 14.80 -19.67
N TRP A 122 -4.02 14.37 -19.27
CA TRP A 122 -5.28 14.92 -19.81
C TRP A 122 -5.39 16.43 -19.53
N LYS A 123 -4.94 16.86 -18.35
CA LYS A 123 -5.06 18.26 -17.92
C LYS A 123 -3.89 19.14 -18.38
N HIS A 124 -2.67 18.59 -18.38
CA HIS A 124 -1.44 19.37 -18.57
C HIS A 124 -0.64 18.99 -19.83
N GLY A 125 -1.05 17.97 -20.58
CA GLY A 125 -0.33 17.46 -21.74
C GLY A 125 0.82 16.54 -21.34
N GLU A 126 2.06 17.01 -21.46
CA GLU A 126 3.23 16.30 -20.94
C GLU A 126 3.59 16.81 -19.54
N GLN A 127 4.01 15.91 -18.67
CA GLN A 127 4.50 16.25 -17.33
C GLN A 127 5.91 15.70 -17.13
N ASP A 128 6.79 16.55 -16.61
CA ASP A 128 8.16 16.21 -16.27
C ASP A 128 8.26 15.71 -14.82
N PHE A 129 9.15 14.76 -14.59
CA PHE A 129 9.57 14.30 -13.27
C PHE A 129 10.96 13.64 -13.35
N GLN A 130 11.54 13.30 -12.21
CA GLN A 130 12.87 12.70 -12.16
C GLN A 130 12.84 11.19 -12.40
N GLY A 131 13.03 10.80 -13.67
CA GLY A 131 13.10 9.39 -14.06
C GLY A 131 14.18 8.58 -13.33
N ARG A 132 15.29 9.21 -12.93
CA ARG A 132 16.38 8.56 -12.18
C ARG A 132 15.92 7.98 -10.84
N GLY A 133 15.09 8.72 -10.10
CA GLY A 133 14.52 8.27 -8.82
C GLY A 133 13.56 7.10 -9.02
N ALA A 134 12.67 7.21 -10.00
CA ALA A 134 11.71 6.16 -10.32
C ALA A 134 12.36 4.87 -10.83
N SER A 135 13.37 4.94 -11.69
CA SER A 135 14.10 3.74 -12.13
C SER A 135 14.77 3.00 -10.98
N LYS A 136 15.30 3.72 -9.98
CA LYS A 136 15.87 3.10 -8.77
C LYS A 136 14.80 2.43 -7.93
N ALA A 137 13.66 3.09 -7.74
CA ALA A 137 12.53 2.52 -7.02
C ALA A 137 12.05 1.23 -7.71
N LEU A 138 11.90 1.24 -9.03
CA LEU A 138 11.50 0.06 -9.81
C LEU A 138 12.51 -1.07 -9.77
N ALA A 139 13.81 -0.78 -9.76
CA ALA A 139 14.86 -1.81 -9.63
C ALA A 139 14.79 -2.53 -8.27
N VAL A 140 14.56 -1.77 -7.19
CA VAL A 140 14.35 -2.33 -5.85
C VAL A 140 13.05 -3.13 -5.81
N LEU A 141 11.96 -2.59 -6.35
CA LEU A 141 10.66 -3.26 -6.40
C LEU A 141 10.73 -4.58 -7.18
N ALA A 142 11.37 -4.59 -8.35
CA ALA A 142 11.57 -5.80 -9.15
C ALA A 142 12.37 -6.85 -8.36
N SER A 143 13.44 -6.42 -7.66
CA SER A 143 14.25 -7.31 -6.83
C SER A 143 13.43 -7.91 -5.69
N LEU A 144 12.66 -7.09 -4.97
CA LEU A 144 11.79 -7.55 -3.88
C LEU A 144 10.72 -8.53 -4.38
N SER A 145 10.02 -8.19 -5.46
CA SER A 145 8.95 -9.01 -6.04
C SER A 145 9.46 -10.36 -6.53
N VAL A 146 10.55 -10.38 -7.31
CA VAL A 146 11.07 -11.64 -7.86
C VAL A 146 11.66 -12.51 -6.76
N LEU A 147 12.50 -11.94 -5.89
CA LEU A 147 13.16 -12.72 -4.83
C LEU A 147 12.18 -13.25 -3.79
N SER A 148 11.08 -12.55 -3.52
CA SER A 148 10.12 -12.95 -2.48
C SER A 148 8.97 -13.78 -3.01
N LEU A 149 8.44 -13.46 -4.20
CA LEU A 149 7.18 -14.02 -4.71
C LEU A 149 7.38 -15.01 -5.87
N VAL A 150 8.44 -14.88 -6.67
CA VAL A 150 8.67 -15.76 -7.84
C VAL A 150 9.65 -16.88 -7.51
N MET A 151 10.75 -16.57 -6.83
CA MET A 151 11.79 -17.53 -6.46
C MET A 151 11.32 -18.75 -5.68
N PRO A 152 10.32 -18.71 -4.77
CA PRO A 152 9.84 -19.92 -4.08
C PRO A 152 9.50 -21.07 -5.02
N ASN A 153 9.01 -20.78 -6.22
CA ASN A 153 8.58 -21.79 -7.20
C ASN A 153 9.73 -22.56 -7.88
N TYR A 154 10.97 -22.10 -7.73
CA TYR A 154 12.13 -22.64 -8.43
C TYR A 154 13.17 -23.27 -7.49
N LEU A 155 12.84 -23.37 -6.19
CA LEU A 155 13.74 -23.88 -5.17
C LEU A 155 13.39 -25.32 -4.80
N ASN A 156 14.41 -26.17 -4.68
CA ASN A 156 14.23 -27.59 -4.37
C ASN A 156 14.21 -27.90 -2.86
N ALA A 157 14.41 -26.90 -2.00
CA ALA A 157 14.57 -27.10 -0.57
C ALA A 157 13.25 -27.42 0.17
N ALA A 158 12.12 -27.07 -0.42
CA ALA A 158 10.79 -27.44 0.05
C ALA A 158 9.91 -27.74 -1.18
N PRO A 159 9.12 -28.83 -1.19
CA PRO A 159 8.22 -29.11 -2.29
C PRO A 159 7.06 -28.09 -2.30
N GLY A 160 6.80 -27.50 -3.47
CA GLY A 160 5.73 -26.53 -3.68
C GLY A 160 6.18 -25.06 -3.58
N PRO A 161 5.23 -24.10 -3.55
CA PRO A 161 5.49 -22.65 -3.60
C PRO A 161 5.97 -22.08 -2.24
N PHE A 162 6.81 -22.82 -1.52
CA PHE A 162 7.24 -22.52 -0.15
C PHE A 162 8.74 -22.25 -0.08
N PHE A 163 9.12 -21.37 0.84
CA PHE A 163 10.49 -21.30 1.29
C PHE A 163 10.73 -22.27 2.46
N SER A 164 11.93 -22.83 2.54
CA SER A 164 12.43 -23.39 3.80
C SER A 164 12.59 -22.29 4.85
N LYS A 165 12.68 -22.63 6.14
CA LYS A 165 12.85 -21.62 7.22
C LYS A 165 14.04 -20.69 6.99
N SER A 166 15.17 -21.22 6.51
CA SER A 166 16.37 -20.40 6.23
C SER A 166 16.20 -19.53 4.99
N GLN A 167 15.53 -20.02 3.94
CA GLN A 167 15.22 -19.23 2.75
C GLN A 167 14.22 -18.11 3.06
N LEU A 168 13.21 -18.37 3.90
CA LEU A 168 12.24 -17.38 4.34
C LEU A 168 12.91 -16.29 5.21
N ALA A 169 13.81 -16.69 6.11
CA ALA A 169 14.61 -15.75 6.89
C ALA A 169 15.49 -14.87 5.99
N PHE A 170 16.15 -15.48 5.00
CA PHE A 170 16.94 -14.76 4.01
C PHE A 170 16.07 -13.77 3.22
N ALA A 171 14.92 -14.20 2.68
CA ALA A 171 14.00 -13.35 1.94
C ALA A 171 13.51 -12.16 2.79
N GLY A 172 13.16 -12.40 4.05
CA GLY A 172 12.79 -11.35 4.99
C GLY A 172 13.92 -10.34 5.22
N VAL A 173 15.13 -10.81 5.56
CA VAL A 173 16.29 -9.95 5.79
C VAL A 173 16.69 -9.19 4.53
N SER A 174 16.73 -9.84 3.37
CA SER A 174 17.04 -9.19 2.09
C SER A 174 16.04 -8.11 1.74
N SER A 175 14.75 -8.34 2.02
CA SER A 175 13.70 -7.36 1.77
C SER A 175 13.86 -6.13 2.66
N LEU A 176 14.15 -6.33 3.94
CA LEU A 176 14.42 -5.25 4.88
C LEU A 176 15.68 -4.45 4.49
N VAL A 177 16.74 -5.13 4.05
CA VAL A 177 17.99 -4.49 3.59
C VAL A 177 17.74 -3.66 2.33
N LEU A 178 17.03 -4.21 1.34
CA LEU A 178 16.71 -3.51 0.09
C LEU A 178 15.83 -2.28 0.34
N TYR A 179 14.78 -2.43 1.16
CA TYR A 179 13.93 -1.30 1.54
C TYR A 179 14.72 -0.25 2.34
N GLY A 180 15.50 -0.67 3.33
CA GLY A 180 16.34 0.23 4.13
C GLY A 180 17.38 0.98 3.28
N ALA A 181 18.00 0.30 2.30
CA ALA A 181 18.92 0.93 1.36
C ALA A 181 18.22 1.95 0.46
N PHE A 182 17.01 1.63 -0.03
CA PHE A 182 16.19 2.58 -0.79
C PHE A 182 15.87 3.82 0.04
N VAL A 183 15.37 3.64 1.28
CA VAL A 183 15.06 4.72 2.20
C VAL A 183 16.29 5.57 2.49
N PHE A 184 17.45 4.96 2.74
CA PHE A 184 18.71 5.68 2.96
C PHE A 184 19.12 6.53 1.74
N VAL A 185 19.00 5.98 0.53
CA VAL A 185 19.28 6.71 -0.71
C VAL A 185 18.30 7.85 -0.92
N GLN A 186 17.01 7.63 -0.66
CA GLN A 186 15.95 8.63 -0.80
C GLN A 186 16.06 9.77 0.22
N THR A 187 16.45 9.46 1.46
CA THR A 187 16.42 10.44 2.57
C THR A 187 17.74 11.16 2.81
N VAL A 188 18.87 10.47 2.60
CA VAL A 188 20.20 10.99 2.96
C VAL A 188 21.07 11.21 1.73
N ARG A 189 21.34 10.14 0.96
CA ARG A 189 22.50 10.16 0.04
C ARG A 189 22.22 10.77 -1.33
N HIS A 190 21.01 10.60 -1.85
CA HIS A 190 20.62 11.12 -3.17
C HIS A 190 19.19 11.67 -3.15
N ARG A 191 18.90 12.50 -2.14
CA ARG A 191 17.60 13.17 -1.95
C ARG A 191 17.21 14.00 -3.18
N ASP A 192 18.19 14.57 -3.87
CA ASP A 192 18.05 15.33 -5.10
C ASP A 192 17.30 14.57 -6.20
N TYR A 193 17.45 13.23 -6.28
CA TYR A 193 16.74 12.39 -7.25
C TYR A 193 15.23 12.27 -7.02
N PHE A 194 14.75 12.71 -5.86
CA PHE A 194 13.36 12.57 -5.45
C PHE A 194 12.66 13.91 -5.24
N LEU A 195 13.36 15.05 -5.29
CA LEU A 195 12.79 16.37 -5.07
C LEU A 195 13.04 17.30 -6.25
N THR A 196 11.99 17.87 -6.83
CA THR A 196 12.15 18.89 -7.88
C THR A 196 12.39 20.29 -7.29
N GLU A 197 13.02 21.20 -8.05
CA GLU A 197 13.18 22.61 -7.63
C GLU A 197 11.83 23.28 -7.31
N HIS A 198 10.75 22.86 -7.98
CA HIS A 198 9.39 23.33 -7.71
C HIS A 198 8.82 22.80 -6.39
N ASP A 199 9.21 21.61 -5.94
CA ASP A 199 8.86 21.10 -4.60
C ASP A 199 9.64 21.86 -3.51
N SER A 200 10.94 22.07 -3.73
CA SER A 200 11.83 22.82 -2.83
C SER A 200 11.46 24.30 -2.69
N ALA A 201 10.98 24.95 -3.77
CA ALA A 201 10.50 26.33 -3.71
C ALA A 201 9.12 26.45 -3.03
N ASN A 202 8.27 25.42 -3.14
CA ASN A 202 6.98 25.36 -2.45
C ASN A 202 7.08 24.99 -0.96
N GLU A 203 8.23 24.52 -0.45
CA GLU A 203 8.47 24.42 1.00
C GLU A 203 8.28 25.77 1.71
N SER A 204 8.58 26.88 1.02
CA SER A 204 8.34 28.25 1.52
C SER A 204 6.86 28.71 1.46
N VAL A 205 5.99 27.93 0.80
CA VAL A 205 4.55 28.21 0.57
C VAL A 205 3.65 27.18 1.27
N HIS A 206 4.21 26.17 1.94
CA HIS A 206 3.44 25.25 2.77
C HIS A 206 2.85 25.97 3.98
N ALA A 207 1.61 25.60 4.34
CA ALA A 207 1.00 26.02 5.59
C ALA A 207 1.98 25.72 6.74
N ALA A 208 2.03 26.59 7.75
CA ALA A 208 2.94 26.39 8.88
C ALA A 208 2.77 24.96 9.45
N PRO A 209 3.87 24.27 9.80
CA PRO A 209 3.79 22.92 10.33
C PRO A 209 2.86 22.90 11.56
N PRO A 210 2.06 21.83 11.73
CA PRO A 210 1.07 21.76 12.80
C PRO A 210 1.75 21.91 14.16
N SER A 211 1.01 22.44 15.13
CA SER A 211 1.55 22.58 16.48
C SER A 211 2.00 21.23 17.05
N GLY A 212 3.00 21.21 17.94
CA GLY A 212 3.44 19.97 18.59
C GLY A 212 2.31 19.23 19.33
N ARG A 213 1.33 19.97 19.88
CA ARG A 213 0.13 19.39 20.49
C ARG A 213 -0.76 18.70 19.44
N THR A 214 -0.99 19.35 18.30
CA THR A 214 -1.77 18.77 17.19
C THR A 214 -1.11 17.50 16.68
N ALA A 215 0.21 17.52 16.47
CA ALA A 215 0.97 16.35 16.03
C ALA A 215 0.90 15.19 17.05
N LEU A 216 0.98 15.48 18.35
CA LEU A 216 0.86 14.45 19.39
C LEU A 216 -0.56 13.85 19.44
N ILE A 217 -1.60 14.69 19.34
CA ILE A 217 -2.98 14.22 19.27
C ILE A 217 -3.19 13.32 18.04
N SER A 218 -2.70 13.73 16.88
CA SER A 218 -2.75 12.91 15.67
C SER A 218 -1.97 11.61 15.83
N LEU A 219 -0.80 11.62 16.47
CA LEU A 219 -0.05 10.39 16.74
C LEU A 219 -0.85 9.41 17.61
N VAL A 220 -1.49 9.88 18.67
CA VAL A 220 -2.33 9.04 19.55
C VAL A 220 -3.54 8.50 18.79
N LEU A 221 -4.23 9.35 18.02
CA LEU A 221 -5.39 8.95 17.23
C LEU A 221 -5.02 8.02 16.07
N LEU A 222 -3.83 8.17 15.48
CA LEU A 222 -3.29 7.24 14.51
C LEU A 222 -3.22 5.84 15.13
N PHE A 223 -2.55 5.67 16.29
CA PHE A 223 -2.48 4.38 16.96
C PHE A 223 -3.87 3.83 17.33
N ALA A 224 -4.78 4.68 17.83
CA ALA A 224 -6.14 4.27 18.16
C ALA A 224 -6.91 3.77 16.92
N SER A 225 -6.75 4.44 15.77
CA SER A 225 -7.33 4.00 14.48
C SER A 225 -6.71 2.70 14.00
N LEU A 226 -5.37 2.56 14.08
CA LEU A 226 -4.67 1.33 13.66
C LEU A 226 -5.23 0.12 14.40
N VAL A 227 -5.36 0.20 15.73
CA VAL A 227 -5.91 -0.89 16.53
C VAL A 227 -7.37 -1.18 16.15
N ALA A 228 -8.20 -0.15 15.98
CA ALA A 228 -9.59 -0.33 15.57
C ALA A 228 -9.71 -1.00 14.19
N VAL A 229 -8.88 -0.59 13.21
CA VAL A 229 -8.83 -1.15 11.86
C VAL A 229 -8.51 -2.65 11.90
N VAL A 230 -7.48 -3.03 12.64
CA VAL A 230 -7.05 -4.44 12.78
C VAL A 230 -8.16 -5.31 13.37
N LEU A 231 -8.82 -4.81 14.40
CA LEU A 231 -9.88 -5.56 15.09
C LEU A 231 -11.17 -5.62 14.25
N LEU A 232 -11.58 -4.52 13.60
CA LEU A 232 -12.75 -4.50 12.72
C LEU A 232 -12.57 -5.36 11.47
N ALA A 233 -11.39 -5.35 10.86
CA ALA A 233 -11.15 -6.17 9.69
C ALA A 233 -11.14 -7.66 10.01
N LYS A 234 -10.67 -8.07 11.20
CA LYS A 234 -10.82 -9.45 11.66
C LYS A 234 -12.28 -9.88 11.75
N LEU A 235 -13.16 -8.98 12.19
CA LEU A 235 -14.61 -9.23 12.23
C LEU A 235 -15.24 -9.27 10.83
N LEU A 236 -14.72 -8.48 9.88
CA LEU A 236 -15.25 -8.38 8.52
C LEU A 236 -14.70 -9.44 7.56
N SER A 237 -13.54 -10.04 7.83
CA SER A 237 -12.90 -11.03 6.94
C SER A 237 -13.83 -12.14 6.47
N PRO A 238 -14.62 -12.82 7.34
CA PRO A 238 -15.58 -13.83 6.89
C PRO A 238 -16.67 -13.26 5.96
N ALA A 239 -17.13 -12.04 6.21
CA ALA A 239 -18.13 -11.39 5.37
C ALA A 239 -17.56 -11.02 3.99
N VAL A 240 -16.31 -10.56 3.94
CA VAL A 240 -15.62 -10.28 2.66
C VAL A 240 -15.42 -11.58 1.87
N GLU A 241 -14.97 -12.66 2.52
CA GLU A 241 -14.83 -13.98 1.90
C GLU A 241 -16.16 -14.48 1.33
N HIS A 242 -17.24 -14.45 2.12
CA HIS A 242 -18.56 -14.84 1.63
C HIS A 242 -19.04 -13.99 0.46
N ALA A 243 -18.80 -12.67 0.49
CA ALA A 243 -19.18 -11.78 -0.61
C ALA A 243 -18.40 -12.09 -1.89
N VAL A 244 -17.09 -12.34 -1.79
CA VAL A 244 -16.22 -12.73 -2.91
C VAL A 244 -16.71 -14.05 -3.52
N MET A 245 -16.98 -15.04 -2.68
CA MET A 245 -17.45 -16.37 -3.13
C MET A 245 -18.84 -16.31 -3.75
N GLN A 246 -19.75 -15.47 -3.24
CA GLN A 246 -21.09 -15.29 -3.83
C GLN A 246 -21.04 -14.64 -5.22
N LEU A 247 -20.02 -13.83 -5.48
CA LEU A 247 -19.77 -13.25 -6.81
C LEU A 247 -19.09 -14.23 -7.77
N GLY A 248 -18.78 -15.46 -7.32
CA GLY A 248 -18.04 -16.46 -8.10
C GLY A 248 -16.57 -16.12 -8.31
N ALA A 249 -16.02 -15.17 -7.53
CA ALA A 249 -14.62 -14.79 -7.61
C ALA A 249 -13.75 -15.71 -6.73
N PRO A 250 -12.47 -15.94 -7.11
CA PRO A 250 -11.59 -16.83 -6.36
C PRO A 250 -11.13 -16.20 -5.04
N GLU A 251 -10.66 -17.03 -4.10
CA GLU A 251 -10.19 -16.58 -2.78
C GLU A 251 -9.07 -15.52 -2.85
N ALA A 252 -8.23 -15.58 -3.89
CA ALA A 252 -7.20 -14.57 -4.13
C ALA A 252 -7.77 -13.14 -4.28
N ALA A 253 -9.03 -12.99 -4.68
CA ALA A 253 -9.71 -11.70 -4.76
C ALA A 253 -9.89 -11.03 -3.39
N VAL A 254 -9.86 -11.79 -2.28
CA VAL A 254 -9.85 -11.21 -0.92
C VAL A 254 -8.61 -10.35 -0.72
N GLY A 255 -7.44 -10.82 -1.18
CA GLY A 255 -6.19 -10.04 -1.16
C GLY A 255 -6.29 -8.75 -1.97
N ILE A 256 -7.00 -8.79 -3.11
CA ILE A 256 -7.25 -7.61 -3.96
C ILE A 256 -8.11 -6.58 -3.21
N VAL A 257 -9.20 -7.02 -2.56
CA VAL A 257 -10.08 -6.14 -1.79
C VAL A 257 -9.34 -5.50 -0.62
N ILE A 258 -8.54 -6.28 0.12
CA ILE A 258 -7.74 -5.76 1.24
C ILE A 258 -6.73 -4.73 0.74
N ALA A 259 -5.94 -5.07 -0.29
CA ALA A 259 -4.96 -4.15 -0.86
C ALA A 259 -5.61 -2.86 -1.37
N ALA A 260 -6.72 -2.97 -2.11
CA ALA A 260 -7.44 -1.81 -2.63
C ALA A 260 -7.97 -0.90 -1.52
N LEU A 261 -8.52 -1.46 -0.44
CA LEU A 261 -9.02 -0.69 0.70
C LEU A 261 -7.90 0.11 1.38
N VAL A 262 -6.75 -0.51 1.61
CA VAL A 262 -5.63 0.11 2.31
C VAL A 262 -4.94 1.16 1.45
N LEU A 263 -4.79 0.90 0.15
CA LEU A 263 -4.11 1.80 -0.79
C LEU A 263 -4.99 2.94 -1.29
N LEU A 264 -6.30 2.89 -1.09
CA LEU A 264 -7.24 3.88 -1.62
C LEU A 264 -6.90 5.32 -1.19
N PRO A 265 -6.67 5.65 0.10
CA PRO A 265 -6.35 7.01 0.51
C PRO A 265 -5.08 7.56 -0.16
N GLU A 266 -4.04 6.73 -0.25
CA GLU A 266 -2.76 7.10 -0.85
C GLU A 266 -2.86 7.23 -2.38
N GLY A 267 -3.62 6.35 -3.03
CA GLY A 267 -3.95 6.47 -4.45
C GLY A 267 -4.68 7.78 -4.76
N LEU A 268 -5.65 8.18 -3.94
CA LEU A 268 -6.34 9.46 -4.08
C LEU A 268 -5.39 10.66 -3.89
N ALA A 269 -4.48 10.59 -2.92
CA ALA A 269 -3.46 11.60 -2.70
C ALA A 269 -2.51 11.73 -3.92
N ALA A 270 -2.04 10.60 -4.46
CA ALA A 270 -1.18 10.55 -5.63
C ALA A 270 -1.87 11.12 -6.89
N VAL A 271 -3.14 10.75 -7.15
CA VAL A 271 -3.92 11.28 -8.28
C VAL A 271 -4.17 12.79 -8.12
N THR A 272 -4.45 13.24 -6.90
CA THR A 272 -4.64 14.66 -6.60
C THR A 272 -3.36 15.46 -6.86
N ALA A 273 -2.21 14.93 -6.46
CA ALA A 273 -0.90 15.54 -6.74
C ALA A 273 -0.62 15.61 -8.25
N ALA A 274 -0.86 14.54 -9.01
CA ALA A 274 -0.70 14.52 -10.46
C ALA A 274 -1.60 15.56 -11.15
N ARG A 275 -2.87 15.64 -10.75
CA ARG A 275 -3.84 16.66 -11.24
C ARG A 275 -3.42 18.09 -10.90
N ALA A 276 -2.68 18.29 -9.82
CA ALA A 276 -2.13 19.57 -9.39
C ALA A 276 -0.79 19.92 -10.06
N ASN A 277 -0.39 19.17 -11.09
CA ASN A 277 0.90 19.32 -11.78
C ASN A 277 2.12 19.00 -10.92
N ARG A 278 1.98 18.09 -9.95
CA ARG A 278 3.05 17.63 -9.05
C ARG A 278 3.31 16.13 -9.26
N LEU A 279 3.74 15.78 -10.47
CA LEU A 279 3.96 14.37 -10.84
C LEU A 279 5.08 13.72 -10.03
N GLN A 280 6.13 14.46 -9.66
CA GLN A 280 7.19 13.94 -8.77
C GLN A 280 6.62 13.48 -7.43
N THR A 281 5.83 14.32 -6.74
CA THR A 281 5.18 13.97 -5.47
C THR A 281 4.27 12.76 -5.64
N SER A 282 3.50 12.72 -6.72
CA SER A 282 2.62 11.59 -7.07
C SER A 282 3.40 10.27 -7.21
N MET A 283 4.51 10.28 -7.96
CA MET A 283 5.35 9.09 -8.16
C MET A 283 6.10 8.68 -6.89
N ASN A 284 6.55 9.64 -6.08
CA ASN A 284 7.18 9.35 -4.79
C ASN A 284 6.20 8.67 -3.82
N LEU A 285 4.96 9.14 -3.76
CA LEU A 285 3.90 8.51 -2.96
C LEU A 285 3.62 7.09 -3.48
N ALA A 286 3.29 6.95 -4.76
CA ALA A 286 2.93 5.65 -5.35
C ALA A 286 4.07 4.61 -5.22
N LEU A 287 5.28 4.92 -5.73
CA LEU A 287 6.39 3.97 -5.71
C LEU A 287 6.93 3.73 -4.29
N GLY A 288 6.90 4.76 -3.43
CA GLY A 288 7.24 4.63 -2.01
C GLY A 288 6.29 3.66 -1.29
N SER A 289 4.99 3.76 -1.57
CA SER A 289 3.97 2.84 -1.08
C SER A 289 4.21 1.40 -1.53
N ALA A 290 4.50 1.19 -2.82
CA ALA A 290 4.76 -0.17 -3.34
C ALA A 290 5.97 -0.81 -2.67
N LEU A 291 7.05 -0.04 -2.52
CA LEU A 291 8.28 -0.48 -1.87
C LEU A 291 8.09 -0.76 -0.39
N ALA A 292 7.32 0.08 0.32
CA ALA A 292 7.01 -0.14 1.72
C ALA A 292 6.13 -1.39 1.88
N SER A 293 5.07 -1.51 1.08
CA SER A 293 4.12 -2.64 1.09
C SER A 293 4.84 -3.98 1.00
N ILE A 294 5.70 -4.19 0.00
CA ILE A 294 6.46 -5.44 -0.10
C ILE A 294 7.65 -5.50 0.87
N GLY A 295 8.41 -4.40 1.00
CA GLY A 295 9.67 -4.34 1.75
C GLY A 295 9.51 -4.48 3.26
N LEU A 296 8.32 -4.18 3.80
CA LEU A 296 7.99 -4.33 5.22
C LEU A 296 7.03 -5.52 5.47
N THR A 297 6.15 -5.86 4.53
CA THR A 297 5.25 -7.02 4.72
C THR A 297 6.02 -8.32 4.75
N ILE A 298 6.87 -8.58 3.74
CA ILE A 298 7.63 -9.83 3.64
C ILE A 298 8.46 -10.13 4.91
N PRO A 299 9.30 -9.21 5.43
CA PRO A 299 10.03 -9.48 6.67
C PRO A 299 9.11 -9.72 7.87
N THR A 300 7.98 -9.01 7.95
CA THR A 300 7.06 -9.16 9.09
C THR A 300 6.36 -10.51 9.07
N VAL A 301 5.78 -10.91 7.93
CA VAL A 301 5.12 -12.22 7.82
C VAL A 301 6.13 -13.36 7.93
N ALA A 302 7.35 -13.19 7.41
CA ALA A 302 8.43 -14.15 7.58
C ALA A 302 8.75 -14.36 9.07
N ALA A 303 8.95 -13.28 9.83
CA ALA A 303 9.25 -13.35 11.25
C ALA A 303 8.12 -14.05 12.04
N VAL A 304 6.86 -13.67 11.78
CA VAL A 304 5.68 -14.26 12.43
C VAL A 304 5.58 -15.76 12.13
N PHE A 305 5.67 -16.16 10.86
CA PHE A 305 5.47 -17.57 10.48
C PHE A 305 6.65 -18.47 10.83
N ILE A 306 7.88 -17.94 10.87
CA ILE A 306 9.03 -18.65 11.45
C ILE A 306 8.80 -18.93 12.94
N TRP A 307 8.27 -17.95 13.68
CA TRP A 307 8.00 -18.07 15.11
C TRP A 307 6.84 -19.02 15.42
N VAL A 308 5.74 -18.91 14.68
CA VAL A 308 4.56 -19.80 14.84
C VAL A 308 4.85 -21.21 14.32
N GLY A 309 5.81 -21.37 13.40
CA GLY A 309 6.20 -22.67 12.85
C GLY A 309 5.24 -23.21 11.78
N GLN A 310 4.40 -22.36 11.19
CA GLN A 310 3.47 -22.70 10.13
C GLN A 310 4.08 -22.43 8.74
N PRO A 311 3.70 -23.19 7.70
CA PRO A 311 4.16 -22.90 6.34
C PRO A 311 3.53 -21.60 5.82
N LEU A 312 4.33 -20.81 5.10
CA LEU A 312 3.90 -19.58 4.44
C LEU A 312 4.04 -19.75 2.93
N THR A 313 2.92 -19.64 2.20
CA THR A 313 2.91 -19.76 0.74
C THR A 313 3.21 -18.39 0.14
N LEU A 314 4.42 -18.21 -0.40
CA LEU A 314 4.81 -16.96 -1.07
C LEU A 314 4.89 -17.08 -2.60
N GLY A 315 5.06 -18.29 -3.15
CA GLY A 315 5.14 -18.49 -4.59
C GLY A 315 3.83 -18.10 -5.31
N ILE A 316 3.90 -17.11 -6.19
CA ILE A 316 2.78 -16.73 -7.09
C ILE A 316 2.66 -17.69 -8.28
N GLY A 317 1.48 -17.80 -8.87
CA GLY A 317 1.27 -18.69 -10.01
C GLY A 317 1.94 -18.21 -11.30
N ALA A 318 1.81 -19.02 -12.36
CA ALA A 318 2.42 -18.72 -13.65
C ALA A 318 1.82 -17.47 -14.31
N MET A 319 0.49 -17.32 -14.24
CA MET A 319 -0.21 -16.15 -14.74
C MET A 319 0.25 -14.87 -14.03
N GLU A 320 0.30 -14.90 -12.70
CA GLU A 320 0.73 -13.79 -11.86
C GLU A 320 2.19 -13.43 -12.13
N THR A 321 3.05 -14.42 -12.35
CA THR A 321 4.46 -14.21 -12.73
C THR A 321 4.57 -13.46 -14.05
N VAL A 322 3.77 -13.84 -15.06
CA VAL A 322 3.76 -13.16 -16.37
C VAL A 322 3.25 -11.73 -16.23
N LEU A 323 2.15 -11.51 -15.50
CA LEU A 323 1.58 -10.18 -15.28
C LEU A 323 2.53 -9.27 -14.47
N MET A 324 3.18 -9.79 -13.43
CA MET A 324 4.21 -9.08 -12.67
C MET A 324 5.37 -8.67 -13.57
N SER A 325 5.88 -9.60 -14.38
CA SER A 325 7.01 -9.36 -15.28
C SER A 325 6.68 -8.28 -16.31
N LEU A 326 5.49 -8.35 -16.91
CA LEU A 326 5.00 -7.35 -17.86
C LEU A 326 4.82 -5.98 -17.19
N THR A 327 4.24 -5.96 -15.99
CA THR A 327 4.06 -4.74 -15.18
C THR A 327 5.40 -4.06 -14.89
N LEU A 328 6.40 -4.81 -14.42
CA LEU A 328 7.73 -4.27 -14.10
C LEU A 328 8.45 -3.77 -15.35
N LEU A 329 8.34 -4.49 -16.47
CA LEU A 329 8.90 -4.08 -17.76
C LEU A 329 8.28 -2.76 -18.24
N VAL A 330 6.94 -2.70 -18.32
CA VAL A 330 6.21 -1.53 -18.80
C VAL A 330 6.42 -0.33 -17.87
N SER A 331 6.42 -0.54 -16.55
CA SER A 331 6.74 0.51 -15.58
C SER A 331 8.14 1.07 -15.79
N THR A 332 9.12 0.22 -16.06
CA THR A 332 10.51 0.64 -16.33
C THR A 332 10.61 1.46 -17.61
N LEU A 333 9.96 1.00 -18.69
CA LEU A 333 9.95 1.73 -19.97
C LEU A 333 9.25 3.08 -19.86
N THR A 334 8.15 3.13 -19.09
CA THR A 334 7.35 4.35 -18.87
C THR A 334 8.10 5.37 -18.01
N LEU A 335 8.63 4.93 -16.85
CA LEU A 335 9.11 5.86 -15.83
C LEU A 335 10.60 6.22 -15.96
N SER A 336 11.37 5.49 -16.78
CA SER A 336 12.80 5.80 -17.01
C SER A 336 13.03 7.08 -17.81
N GLN A 337 12.07 7.50 -18.62
CA GLN A 337 12.22 8.64 -19.53
C GLN A 337 12.05 10.00 -18.84
N GLY A 338 11.44 10.05 -17.65
CA GLY A 338 11.18 11.29 -16.92
C GLY A 338 10.08 12.19 -17.52
N ARG A 339 9.42 11.74 -18.59
CA ARG A 339 8.29 12.41 -19.24
C ARG A 339 7.16 11.43 -19.48
N THR A 340 5.93 11.89 -19.30
CA THR A 340 4.75 11.02 -19.42
C THR A 340 3.68 11.62 -20.30
N THR A 341 2.92 10.76 -20.96
CA THR A 341 1.87 11.09 -21.91
C THR A 341 0.60 10.30 -21.59
N VAL A 342 -0.51 10.67 -22.21
CA VAL A 342 -1.80 9.95 -22.10
C VAL A 342 -1.66 8.46 -22.45
N LEU A 343 -0.85 8.13 -23.47
CA LEU A 343 -0.65 6.74 -23.91
C LEU A 343 -0.07 5.87 -22.78
N HIS A 344 0.89 6.38 -22.03
CA HIS A 344 1.45 5.67 -20.88
C HIS A 344 0.38 5.35 -19.84
N GLY A 345 -0.48 6.33 -19.50
CA GLY A 345 -1.60 6.11 -18.58
C GLY A 345 -2.57 5.03 -19.07
N VAL A 346 -2.95 5.07 -20.35
CA VAL A 346 -3.86 4.06 -20.95
C VAL A 346 -3.23 2.66 -20.94
N VAL A 347 -1.94 2.53 -21.23
CA VAL A 347 -1.24 1.23 -21.20
C VAL A 347 -1.23 0.65 -19.78
N HIS A 348 -0.92 1.44 -18.76
CA HIS A 348 -0.97 0.98 -17.37
C HIS A 348 -2.38 0.57 -16.95
N LEU A 349 -3.40 1.37 -17.28
CA LEU A 349 -4.79 1.04 -16.95
C LEU A 349 -5.31 -0.19 -17.70
N SER A 350 -4.84 -0.45 -18.93
CA SER A 350 -5.21 -1.67 -19.65
C SER A 350 -4.59 -2.91 -19.01
N LEU A 351 -3.35 -2.84 -18.52
CA LEU A 351 -2.73 -3.90 -17.71
C LEU A 351 -3.48 -4.12 -16.40
N PHE A 352 -3.92 -3.05 -15.74
CA PHE A 352 -4.72 -3.16 -14.51
C PHE A 352 -6.07 -3.84 -14.78
N ALA A 353 -6.76 -3.45 -15.85
CA ALA A 353 -8.02 -4.06 -16.26
C ALA A 353 -7.83 -5.55 -16.62
N ALA A 354 -6.76 -5.88 -17.34
CA ALA A 354 -6.42 -7.26 -17.66
C ALA A 354 -6.14 -8.08 -16.38
N TYR A 355 -5.40 -7.52 -15.42
CA TYR A 355 -5.17 -8.15 -14.12
C TYR A 355 -6.48 -8.45 -13.38
N LEU A 356 -7.38 -7.49 -13.25
CA LEU A 356 -8.66 -7.69 -12.57
C LEU A 356 -9.53 -8.73 -13.28
N PHE A 357 -9.61 -8.65 -14.61
CA PHE A 357 -10.38 -9.61 -15.41
C PHE A 357 -9.83 -11.03 -15.25
N LEU A 358 -8.53 -11.21 -15.48
CA LEU A 358 -7.89 -12.53 -15.42
C LEU A 358 -7.91 -13.12 -14.01
N SER A 359 -7.80 -12.29 -12.97
CA SER A 359 -7.92 -12.75 -11.57
C SER A 359 -9.31 -13.26 -11.21
N ILE A 360 -10.35 -12.94 -12.00
CA ILE A 360 -11.71 -13.44 -11.78
C ILE A 360 -11.97 -14.68 -12.66
N THR A 361 -11.35 -14.74 -13.85
CA THR A 361 -11.67 -15.76 -14.86
C THR A 361 -10.73 -16.97 -14.90
N HIS A 362 -9.62 -16.95 -14.18
CA HIS A 362 -8.62 -18.02 -14.21
C HIS A 362 -8.92 -19.17 -13.24
#